data_AF-A0AAD6KN38-F1
#
_entry.id   AF-A0AAD6KN38-F1
#
_cell.length_a   1.000
_cell.length_b   1.000
_cell.length_c   1.000
_cell.angle_alpha   90.00
_cell.angle_beta   90.00
_cell.angle_gamma   90.00
#
_symmetry.space_group_name_H-M   'P 1'
#
loop_
_entity.id
_entity.type
_entity.pdbx_description
1 polymer ?
#
loop_
_entity_poly.entity_id
_entity_poly.type
_entity_poly.pdbx_seq_one_letter_code
_entity_poly.pdbx_strand_id
1 'polypeptide(L)'
;MVLQVEQAVEVYHDEEYKSKRWHFPSYNFTMSNIWSPFLVKAAIFEDNNGVSSSEVQLQLDKLDTNWTNLYQSFDYMIISTGKMVPQSGYLP
;
A
#
# COMPACT_ATOMS: atom_id res chain seq x y z
N MET A 1 4.90 10.25 18.84
CA MET A 1 6.37 10.26 18.64
C MET A 1 6.89 8.94 19.18
N VAL A 2 7.46 8.10 18.32
CA VAL A 2 8.13 6.85 18.74
C VAL A 2 9.63 7.12 18.64
N LEU A 3 10.39 6.83 19.69
CA LEU A 3 11.85 6.89 19.63
C LEU A 3 12.33 5.77 18.69
N GLN A 4 13.22 6.09 17.75
CA GLN A 4 13.85 5.07 16.91
C GLN A 4 14.90 4.32 17.74
N VAL A 5 14.62 3.05 18.02
CA VAL A 5 15.49 2.17 18.83
C VAL A 5 16.39 1.30 17.94
N GLU A 6 16.03 1.11 16.67
CA GLU A 6 16.73 0.24 15.72
C GLU A 6 16.55 0.75 14.27
N GLN A 7 17.51 0.44 13.40
CA GLN A 7 17.37 0.62 11.95
C GLN A 7 16.74 -0.64 11.34
N ALA A 8 15.62 -0.47 10.63
CA ALA A 8 14.94 -1.57 9.99
C ALA A 8 15.64 -1.97 8.68
N VAL A 9 15.73 -3.27 8.40
CA VAL A 9 16.30 -3.80 7.15
C VAL A 9 15.15 -4.03 6.17
N GLU A 10 15.15 -3.35 5.02
CA GLU A 10 14.20 -3.64 3.95
C GLU A 10 14.50 -5.03 3.37
N VAL A 11 13.50 -5.91 3.38
CA VAL A 11 13.63 -7.30 2.91
C VAL A 11 12.76 -7.60 1.69
N TYR A 12 11.84 -6.69 1.35
CA TYR A 12 11.01 -6.76 0.17
C TYR A 12 10.44 -5.38 -0.18
N HIS A 13 10.31 -5.12 -1.48
CA HIS A 13 9.46 -4.07 -2.04
C HIS A 13 8.86 -4.56 -3.37
N ASP A 14 7.72 -4.01 -3.79
CA ASP A 14 7.21 -4.21 -5.14
C ASP A 14 7.96 -3.33 -6.17
N GLU A 15 7.72 -3.53 -7.45
CA GLU A 15 8.43 -2.82 -8.54
C GLU A 15 8.28 -1.29 -8.43
N GLU A 16 7.13 -0.82 -7.94
CA GLU A 16 6.80 0.60 -7.78
C GLU A 16 7.18 1.17 -6.40
N TYR A 17 7.74 0.36 -5.51
CA TYR A 17 8.06 0.70 -4.12
C TYR A 17 6.86 1.20 -3.27
N LYS A 18 5.63 0.87 -3.66
CA LYS A 18 4.39 1.22 -2.95
C LYS A 18 4.14 0.28 -1.78
N SER A 19 4.44 -1.00 -1.96
CA SER A 19 4.42 -2.01 -0.90
C SER A 19 5.85 -2.34 -0.46
N LYS A 20 6.06 -2.45 0.84
CA LYS A 20 7.38 -2.68 1.44
C LYS A 20 7.30 -3.55 2.68
N ARG A 21 8.36 -4.32 2.95
CA ARG A 21 8.51 -5.07 4.18
C ARG A 21 9.87 -4.80 4.80
N TRP A 22 9.86 -4.56 6.09
CA TRP A 22 11.05 -4.38 6.90
C TRP A 22 11.12 -5.43 7.99
N HIS A 23 12.35 -5.87 8.26
CA HIS A 23 12.68 -6.74 9.38
C HIS A 23 13.49 -5.96 10.41
N PHE A 24 13.18 -6.20 11.69
CA PHE A 24 13.83 -5.63 12.86
C PHE A 24 14.56 -6.77 13.60
N PRO A 25 15.86 -7.01 13.29
CA PRO A 25 16.58 -8.19 13.76
C PRO A 25 16.64 -8.34 15.28
N SER A 26 16.75 -7.22 16.01
CA SER A 26 16.89 -7.24 17.48
C SER A 26 15.67 -7.82 18.19
N TYR A 27 14.49 -7.78 17.55
CA TYR A 27 13.22 -8.23 18.12
C TYR A 27 12.59 -9.39 17.33
N ASN A 28 13.25 -9.84 16.26
CA ASN A 28 12.68 -10.77 15.28
C ASN A 28 11.28 -10.34 14.80
N PHE A 29 11.09 -9.02 14.63
CA PHE A 29 9.82 -8.41 14.29
C PHE A 29 9.81 -8.02 12.80
N THR A 30 8.64 -8.09 12.16
CA THR A 30 8.48 -7.73 10.77
C THR A 30 7.32 -6.75 10.63
N MET A 31 7.52 -5.69 9.87
CA MET A 31 6.48 -4.72 9.53
C MET A 31 6.31 -4.68 8.02
N SER A 32 5.07 -4.75 7.54
CA SER A 32 4.77 -4.60 6.12
C SER A 32 3.83 -3.42 5.91
N ASN A 33 4.15 -2.57 4.94
CA ASN A 33 3.21 -1.66 4.29
C ASN A 33 2.73 -2.33 3.00
N ILE A 34 1.42 -2.46 2.84
CA ILE A 34 0.81 -3.06 1.64
C ILE A 34 -0.03 -1.98 0.97
N TRP A 35 0.28 -1.70 -0.29
CA TRP A 35 -0.49 -0.75 -1.07
C TRP A 35 -1.79 -1.39 -1.58
N SER A 36 -2.89 -0.98 -0.99
CA SER A 36 -4.23 -1.28 -1.49
C SER A 36 -5.16 -0.09 -1.17
N PRO A 37 -5.15 0.97 -2.00
CA PRO A 37 -5.76 2.26 -1.67
C PRO A 37 -7.28 2.18 -1.49
N PHE A 38 -7.92 1.16 -2.10
CA PHE A 38 -9.37 0.95 -2.03
C PHE A 38 -9.77 -0.38 -1.39
N LEU A 39 -8.82 -1.24 -0.99
CA LEU A 39 -9.01 -2.61 -0.46
C LEU A 39 -9.72 -3.60 -1.41
N VAL A 40 -10.46 -3.11 -2.39
CA VAL A 40 -11.08 -3.84 -3.48
C VAL A 40 -10.27 -3.69 -4.76
N LYS A 41 -10.50 -4.58 -5.70
CA LYS A 41 -9.88 -4.52 -7.02
C LYS A 41 -10.22 -3.19 -7.68
N ALA A 42 -9.18 -2.46 -8.05
CA ALA A 42 -9.27 -1.15 -8.69
C ALA A 42 -8.38 -1.10 -9.93
N ALA A 43 -8.85 -0.44 -10.98
CA ALA A 43 -7.98 0.06 -12.05
C ALA A 43 -7.70 1.54 -11.79
N ILE A 44 -6.43 1.87 -11.62
CA ILE A 44 -5.93 3.21 -11.31
C ILE A 44 -5.00 3.62 -12.44
N PHE A 45 -5.20 4.82 -12.97
CA PHE A 45 -4.47 5.33 -14.13
C PHE A 45 -3.68 6.59 -13.75
N GLU A 46 -2.88 6.47 -12.70
CA GLU A 46 -2.05 7.56 -12.15
C GLU A 46 -0.58 7.35 -12.49
N ASP A 47 0.13 8.44 -12.80
CA ASP A 47 1.58 8.41 -12.93
C ASP A 47 2.28 8.42 -11.54
N ASN A 48 3.61 8.33 -11.53
CA ASN A 48 4.40 8.37 -10.29
C ASN A 48 4.29 9.69 -9.50
N ASN A 49 3.75 10.75 -10.11
CA ASN A 49 3.50 12.03 -9.47
C ASN A 49 2.05 12.14 -8.93
N GLY A 50 1.23 11.09 -9.09
CA GLY A 50 -0.17 11.07 -8.67
C GLY A 50 -1.11 11.82 -9.61
N VAL A 51 -0.66 12.11 -10.83
CA VAL A 51 -1.50 12.73 -11.87
C VAL A 51 -2.34 11.65 -12.53
N SER A 52 -3.66 11.80 -12.42
CA SER A 52 -4.60 10.86 -13.02
C SER A 52 -4.84 11.18 -14.50
N SER A 53 -4.73 10.15 -15.34
CA SER A 53 -5.06 10.19 -16.77
C SER A 53 -6.51 9.78 -17.06
N SER A 54 -7.18 9.10 -16.12
CA SER A 54 -8.60 8.76 -16.22
C SER A 54 -9.19 8.35 -14.87
N GLU A 55 -10.52 8.31 -14.79
CA GLU A 55 -11.26 7.98 -13.57
C GLU A 55 -10.93 6.59 -13.02
N VAL A 56 -10.91 6.48 -11.69
CA VAL A 56 -10.70 5.20 -10.99
C VAL A 56 -11.90 4.28 -11.21
N GLN A 57 -11.64 3.03 -11.56
CA GLN A 57 -12.68 2.00 -11.72
C GLN A 57 -12.60 1.00 -10.57
N LEU A 58 -13.71 0.82 -9.84
CA LEU A 58 -13.79 -0.06 -8.66
C LEU A 58 -14.67 -1.28 -8.93
N GLN A 59 -14.24 -2.46 -8.48
CA GLN A 59 -15.05 -3.68 -8.43
C GLN A 59 -15.38 -4.01 -6.97
N LEU A 60 -16.48 -3.44 -6.45
CA LEU A 60 -16.83 -3.49 -5.02
C LEU A 60 -17.09 -4.90 -4.47
N ASP A 61 -17.37 -5.86 -5.36
CA ASP A 61 -17.60 -7.28 -5.04
C ASP A 61 -16.32 -8.11 -4.98
N LYS A 62 -15.16 -7.54 -5.32
CA LYS A 62 -13.88 -8.26 -5.39
C LYS A 62 -12.81 -7.60 -4.56
N LEU A 63 -12.31 -8.32 -3.57
CA LEU A 63 -11.18 -7.87 -2.75
C LEU A 63 -9.89 -7.81 -3.56
N ASP A 64 -9.01 -6.88 -3.22
CA ASP A 64 -7.68 -6.77 -3.79
C ASP A 64 -6.76 -7.88 -3.25
N THR A 65 -6.21 -8.67 -4.17
CA THR A 65 -5.33 -9.79 -3.85
C THR A 65 -4.02 -9.38 -3.22
N ASN A 66 -3.58 -8.13 -3.39
CA ASN A 66 -2.32 -7.63 -2.82
C ASN A 66 -2.26 -7.79 -1.30
N TRP A 67 -3.38 -7.53 -0.60
CA TRP A 67 -3.44 -7.70 0.84
C TRP A 67 -4.11 -9.02 1.26
N THR A 68 -5.12 -9.51 0.54
CA THR A 68 -5.82 -10.73 0.96
C THR A 68 -4.94 -11.97 0.89
N ASN A 69 -4.01 -12.03 -0.07
CA ASN A 69 -3.07 -13.15 -0.17
C ASN A 69 -2.11 -13.21 1.01
N LEU A 70 -1.85 -12.08 1.66
CA LEU A 70 -0.95 -11.97 2.82
C LEU A 70 -1.71 -11.96 4.15
N TYR A 71 -3.04 -11.80 4.12
CA TYR A 71 -3.87 -11.61 5.31
C TYR A 71 -3.61 -12.64 6.42
N GLN A 72 -3.54 -13.92 6.05
CA GLN A 72 -3.32 -15.02 7.01
C GLN A 72 -1.88 -15.09 7.54
N SER A 73 -0.93 -14.36 6.94
CA SER A 73 0.48 -14.37 7.35
C SER A 73 0.81 -13.35 8.44
N PHE A 74 -0.13 -12.46 8.81
CA PHE A 74 0.10 -11.42 9.80
C PHE A 74 -0.54 -11.76 11.14
N ASP A 75 0.21 -11.55 12.22
CA ASP A 75 -0.31 -11.63 13.59
C ASP A 75 -1.29 -10.47 13.88
N TYR A 76 -1.03 -9.31 13.30
CA TYR A 76 -1.83 -8.10 13.45
C TYR A 76 -1.90 -7.34 12.12
N MET A 77 -3.08 -6.84 11.78
CA MET A 77 -3.30 -5.98 10.62
C MET A 77 -4.05 -4.72 11.04
N ILE A 78 -3.52 -3.57 10.63
CA ILE A 78 -4.17 -2.28 10.79
C ILE A 78 -4.66 -1.84 9.42
N ILE A 79 -5.97 -1.68 9.27
CA ILE A 79 -6.59 -1.22 8.04
C ILE A 79 -7.04 0.22 8.24
N SER A 80 -6.52 1.13 7.43
CA SER A 80 -6.95 2.53 7.36
C SER A 80 -7.59 2.81 6.02
N THR A 81 -8.77 3.44 6.04
CA THR A 81 -9.45 3.91 4.82
C THR A 81 -9.67 5.41 4.91
N GLY A 82 -9.64 6.08 3.76
CA GLY A 82 -9.82 7.52 3.66
C GLY A 82 -10.23 7.95 2.26
N LYS A 83 -10.70 9.19 2.11
CA LYS A 83 -11.02 9.74 0.79
C LYS A 83 -9.72 10.16 0.11
N MET A 84 -9.36 9.49 -0.98
CA MET A 84 -8.30 9.93 -1.87
C MET A 84 -8.89 10.90 -2.90
N VAL A 85 -8.28 12.07 -3.07
CA VAL A 85 -8.63 13.03 -4.13
C VAL A 85 -7.44 13.06 -5.10
N PRO A 86 -7.55 12.41 -6.27
CA PRO A 86 -6.51 12.44 -7.29
C PRO A 86 -6.26 13.88 -7.78
N GLN A 87 -5.01 14.20 -8.13
CA GLN A 87 -4.73 15.45 -8.83
C GLN A 87 -5.18 15.30 -10.29
N SER A 88 -6.14 16.14 -10.69
CA SER A 88 -6.55 16.23 -12.09
C SER A 88 -5.46 16.95 -12.87
N GLY A 89 -4.87 16.27 -13.87
CA GLY A 89 -4.03 16.93 -14.86
C GLY A 89 -4.89 17.81 -15.75
N TYR A 90 -4.55 19.10 -15.86
CA TYR A 90 -5.08 19.93 -16.94
C TYR A 90 -4.54 19.35 -18.26
N LEU A 91 -5.42 18.78 -19.08
CA LEU A 91 -5.13 18.60 -20.50
C LEU A 91 -5.23 19.98 -21.18
N PRO A 92 -4.26 20.40 -22.00
CA PRO A 92 -4.41 21.58 -22.85
C PRO A 92 -5.51 21.41 -23.91
#